data_AF-A0A0Q2RF26-F1
#
_entry.id   AF-A0A0Q2RF26-F1
#
_cell.length_a   1.000
_cell.length_b   1.000
_cell.length_c   1.000
_cell.angle_alpha   90.00
_cell.angle_beta   90.00
_cell.angle_gamma   90.00
#
_symmetry.space_group_name_H-M   'P 1'
#
loop_
_entity.id
_entity.type
_entity.pdbx_description
1 polymer ?
#
loop_
_entity_poly.entity_id
_entity_poly.type
_entity_poly.pdbx_seq_one_letter_code
_entity_poly.pdbx_strand_id
1 'polypeptide(L)'
;MKKVLALGMLGLMIAAAFALGTSATFRDYRAQRSVHIAVVPDDSELIDLTPVQPYAYLNDGGQLVIDFSADNPNWPGWDDESWWKWDEEQNMSVPARGMGLSPQSRYNFDEVFNVSNHLWEQETIVVRITSSDPGMVSFYEPNGMMYNTNGGGQPYNSDTAVGDVCFYLEPGEALGVGMELAAANTLGSYDINITIQAWPASEAPIECGGG
;
A
#
# COMPACT_ATOMS: atom_id res chain seq x y z
N MET A 1 30.67 -55.20 -72.42
CA MET A 1 29.38 -55.15 -71.70
C MET A 1 29.52 -54.83 -70.20
N LYS A 2 30.40 -55.49 -69.43
CA LYS A 2 30.55 -55.24 -67.97
C LYS A 2 30.90 -53.80 -67.56
N LYS A 3 31.74 -53.08 -68.33
CA LYS A 3 32.15 -51.69 -68.02
C LYS A 3 31.04 -50.65 -68.26
N VAL A 4 30.20 -50.86 -69.27
CA VAL A 4 29.09 -49.95 -69.62
C VAL A 4 27.96 -50.05 -68.59
N LEU A 5 27.72 -51.25 -68.07
CA LEU A 5 26.71 -51.50 -67.03
C LEU A 5 27.11 -50.88 -65.68
N ALA A 6 28.40 -50.91 -65.33
CA ALA A 6 28.93 -50.26 -64.14
C ALA A 6 28.84 -48.72 -64.22
N LEU A 7 29.13 -48.13 -65.39
CA LEU A 7 28.93 -46.70 -65.62
C LEU A 7 27.45 -46.29 -65.56
N GLY A 8 26.54 -47.13 -66.09
CA GLY A 8 25.10 -46.91 -65.98
C GLY A 8 24.60 -46.93 -64.53
N MET A 9 25.05 -47.89 -63.73
CA MET A 9 24.70 -47.95 -62.30
C MET A 9 25.28 -46.79 -61.49
N LEU A 10 26.51 -46.36 -61.77
CA LEU A 10 27.13 -45.22 -61.10
C LEU A 10 26.37 -43.92 -61.42
N GLY A 11 26.00 -43.71 -62.68
CA GLY A 11 25.20 -42.56 -63.09
C GLY A 11 23.83 -42.53 -62.40
N LEU A 12 23.20 -43.70 -62.23
CA LEU A 12 21.89 -43.83 -61.58
C LEU A 12 21.98 -43.60 -60.06
N MET A 13 23.05 -44.05 -59.41
CA MET A 13 23.33 -43.79 -57.99
C MET A 13 23.58 -42.29 -57.73
N ILE A 14 24.32 -41.62 -58.62
CA ILE A 14 24.55 -40.18 -58.53
C ILE A 14 23.24 -39.41 -58.72
N ALA A 15 22.43 -39.78 -59.73
CA ALA A 15 21.13 -39.16 -59.95
C ALA A 15 20.17 -39.37 -58.76
N ALA A 16 20.17 -40.55 -58.15
CA ALA A 16 19.40 -40.85 -56.95
C ALA A 16 19.88 -40.03 -55.73
N ALA A 17 21.19 -39.87 -55.54
CA ALA A 17 21.74 -39.03 -54.48
C ALA A 17 21.38 -37.55 -54.65
N PHE A 18 21.38 -37.03 -55.89
CA PHE A 18 20.91 -35.67 -56.19
C PHE A 18 19.40 -35.52 -56.01
N ALA A 19 18.59 -36.52 -56.35
CA ALA A 19 17.14 -36.49 -56.16
C ALA A 19 16.73 -36.57 -54.68
N LEU A 20 17.48 -37.31 -53.85
CA LEU A 20 17.23 -37.39 -52.41
C LEU A 20 17.76 -36.17 -51.64
N GLY A 21 18.81 -35.50 -52.16
CA GLY A 21 19.42 -34.33 -51.55
C GLY A 21 18.59 -33.03 -51.60
N THR A 22 17.50 -32.97 -52.38
CA THR A 22 16.68 -31.76 -52.54
C THR A 22 15.42 -31.70 -51.68
N SER A 23 15.14 -32.71 -50.85
CA SER A 23 13.86 -32.79 -50.11
C SER A 23 13.92 -32.42 -48.63
N ALA A 24 15.06 -31.96 -48.12
CA ALA A 24 15.10 -31.36 -46.79
C ALA A 24 14.87 -29.84 -46.89
N THR A 25 13.64 -29.43 -47.21
CA THR A 25 13.23 -28.03 -47.06
C THR A 25 13.04 -27.75 -45.57
N PHE A 26 14.12 -27.46 -44.85
CA PHE A 26 14.04 -26.94 -43.49
C PHE A 26 13.44 -25.53 -43.56
N ARG A 27 12.12 -25.41 -43.36
CA ARG A 27 11.50 -24.10 -43.10
C ARG A 27 11.81 -23.77 -41.65
N ASP A 28 12.69 -22.79 -41.45
CA ASP A 28 12.88 -22.15 -40.18
C ASP A 28 11.57 -21.47 -39.77
N TYR A 29 10.80 -22.11 -38.89
CA TYR A 29 9.70 -21.44 -38.21
C TYR A 29 10.25 -20.86 -36.92
N ARG A 30 10.83 -19.67 -37.00
CA ARG A 30 11.07 -18.82 -35.83
C ARG A 30 9.77 -18.12 -35.48
N ALA A 31 8.98 -18.74 -34.59
CA ALA A 31 7.95 -18.01 -33.87
C ALA A 31 8.58 -17.48 -32.56
N GLN A 32 9.08 -16.25 -32.59
CA GLN A 32 9.35 -15.51 -31.35
C GLN A 32 8.00 -15.11 -30.76
N ARG A 33 7.62 -15.76 -29.66
CA ARG A 33 6.52 -15.33 -28.79
C ARG A 33 7.12 -14.96 -27.45
N SER A 34 7.24 -13.67 -27.21
CA SER A 34 7.52 -13.12 -25.88
C SER A 34 6.66 -11.89 -25.71
N VAL A 35 5.50 -12.06 -25.07
CA VAL A 35 4.75 -10.95 -24.49
C VAL A 35 4.13 -11.45 -23.20
N HIS A 36 4.65 -10.94 -22.09
CA HIS A 36 3.78 -10.47 -21.03
C HIS A 36 4.36 -9.16 -20.53
N ILE A 37 3.67 -8.07 -20.83
CA ILE A 37 3.89 -6.76 -20.24
C ILE A 37 2.57 -6.43 -19.55
N ALA A 38 2.57 -6.48 -18.23
CA ALA A 38 1.61 -5.75 -17.45
C ALA A 38 2.34 -4.49 -16.97
N VAL A 39 2.12 -3.38 -17.66
CA VAL A 39 2.33 -2.06 -17.06
C VAL A 39 0.95 -1.62 -16.61
N VAL A 40 0.64 -2.02 -15.39
CA VAL A 40 -0.53 -1.54 -14.66
C VAL A 40 -0.07 -0.35 -13.81
N PRO A 41 -0.83 0.75 -13.76
CA PRO A 41 -0.85 1.62 -12.60
C PRO A 41 -1.57 0.87 -11.49
N ASP A 42 -1.01 -0.25 -11.06
CA ASP A 42 -1.60 -1.01 -9.97
C ASP A 42 -1.05 -0.37 -8.71
N ASP A 43 -1.81 0.60 -8.22
CA ASP A 43 -2.18 0.59 -6.81
C ASP A 43 -3.00 -0.70 -6.58
N SER A 44 -2.40 -1.88 -6.81
CA SER A 44 -2.80 -3.10 -6.14
C SER A 44 -2.36 -2.91 -4.71
N GLU A 45 -3.04 -2.01 -4.01
CA GLU A 45 -3.01 -1.95 -2.57
C GLU A 45 -3.61 -3.28 -2.13
N LEU A 46 -2.72 -4.25 -1.91
CA LEU A 46 -3.11 -5.57 -1.42
C LEU A 46 -3.52 -5.51 0.07
N ILE A 47 -3.38 -4.33 0.68
CA ILE A 47 -3.98 -3.98 1.96
C ILE A 47 -5.14 -3.04 1.72
N ASP A 48 -6.21 -3.21 2.48
CA ASP A 48 -7.35 -2.28 2.45
C ASP A 48 -7.31 -1.37 3.68
N LEU A 49 -7.50 -0.07 3.46
CA LEU A 49 -7.50 0.97 4.48
C LEU A 49 -8.93 1.47 4.68
N THR A 50 -9.50 1.21 5.85
CA THR A 50 -10.85 1.67 6.18
C THR A 50 -10.79 2.79 7.22
N PRO A 51 -11.10 4.04 6.88
CA PRO A 51 -11.28 5.11 7.87
C PRO A 51 -12.49 4.82 8.77
N VAL A 52 -12.34 5.03 10.08
CA VAL A 52 -13.43 4.75 11.05
C VAL A 52 -13.82 5.97 11.90
N GLN A 53 -13.06 7.07 11.78
CA GLN A 53 -13.34 8.34 12.48
C GLN A 53 -13.82 9.43 11.49
N PRO A 54 -14.67 10.38 11.91
CA PRO A 54 -15.22 11.41 11.02
C PRO A 54 -14.18 12.27 10.30
N TYR A 55 -13.03 12.47 10.93
CA TYR A 55 -11.94 13.28 10.38
C TYR A 55 -10.97 12.49 9.49
N ALA A 56 -11.17 11.17 9.37
CA ALA A 56 -10.40 10.29 8.50
C ALA A 56 -11.25 9.88 7.28
N TYR A 57 -10.67 9.92 6.08
CA TYR A 57 -11.36 9.54 4.84
C TYR A 57 -10.37 9.08 3.77
N LEU A 58 -10.88 8.42 2.72
CA LEU A 58 -10.10 8.16 1.50
C LEU A 58 -10.37 9.27 0.50
N ASN A 59 -9.33 9.90 -0.05
CA ASN A 59 -9.48 10.91 -1.09
C ASN A 59 -9.74 10.28 -2.47
N ASP A 60 -9.97 11.10 -3.50
CA ASP A 60 -10.22 10.64 -4.88
C ASP A 60 -9.08 9.79 -5.47
N GLY A 61 -7.87 9.88 -4.89
CA GLY A 61 -6.71 9.09 -5.25
C GLY A 61 -6.52 7.82 -4.42
N GLY A 62 -7.49 7.43 -3.58
CA GLY A 62 -7.40 6.25 -2.71
C GLY A 62 -6.54 6.43 -1.46
N GLN A 63 -5.98 7.62 -1.22
CA GLN A 63 -5.09 7.85 -0.09
C GLN A 63 -5.90 8.10 1.19
N LEU A 64 -5.50 7.46 2.29
CA LEU A 64 -5.99 7.79 3.62
C LEU A 64 -5.53 9.19 4.03
N VAL A 65 -6.50 10.07 4.23
CA VAL A 65 -6.33 11.43 4.72
C VAL A 65 -6.97 11.55 6.09
N ILE A 66 -6.23 12.17 7.02
CA ILE A 66 -6.73 12.55 8.34
C ILE A 66 -6.60 14.06 8.43
N ASP A 67 -7.72 14.76 8.33
CA ASP A 67 -7.76 16.21 8.22
C ASP A 67 -8.65 16.80 9.32
N PHE A 68 -8.05 17.49 10.28
CA PHE A 68 -8.78 18.20 11.34
C PHE A 68 -9.03 19.65 10.94
N SER A 69 -9.73 19.89 9.84
CA SER A 69 -10.10 21.23 9.39
C SER A 69 -11.58 21.29 9.01
N ALA A 70 -12.06 22.51 8.75
CA ALA A 70 -13.39 22.70 8.17
C ALA A 70 -13.42 22.39 6.66
N ASP A 71 -12.26 22.21 6.02
CA ASP A 71 -12.16 21.81 4.61
C ASP A 71 -12.37 20.29 4.43
N ASN A 72 -12.36 19.53 5.54
CA ASN A 72 -12.67 18.11 5.52
C ASN A 72 -14.10 17.89 4.99
N PRO A 73 -14.30 17.03 3.97
CA PRO A 73 -15.61 16.79 3.38
C PRO A 73 -16.62 16.17 4.36
N ASN A 74 -16.12 15.47 5.38
CA ASN A 74 -16.88 14.83 6.44
C ASN A 74 -16.89 15.65 7.74
N TRP A 75 -16.48 16.92 7.71
CA TRP A 75 -16.48 17.77 8.89
C TRP A 75 -17.90 17.87 9.49
N PRO A 76 -18.10 17.54 10.78
CA PRO A 76 -19.44 17.48 11.37
C PRO A 76 -20.22 18.80 11.36
N GLY A 77 -19.54 19.94 11.20
CA GLY A 77 -20.18 21.25 11.15
C GLY A 77 -20.95 21.52 9.86
N TRP A 78 -20.77 20.73 8.78
CA TRP A 78 -21.56 20.89 7.55
C TRP A 78 -23.06 20.68 7.79
N ASP A 79 -23.41 19.78 8.69
CA ASP A 79 -24.80 19.40 9.01
C ASP A 79 -25.33 20.09 10.29
N ASP A 80 -24.52 20.88 10.98
CA ASP A 80 -24.87 21.50 12.26
C ASP A 80 -24.59 23.01 12.24
N GLU A 81 -25.66 23.80 12.03
CA GLU A 81 -25.62 25.26 12.06
C GLU A 81 -25.04 25.84 13.37
N SER A 82 -25.10 25.11 14.49
CA SER A 82 -24.54 25.57 15.78
C SER A 82 -23.00 25.60 15.81
N TRP A 83 -22.35 25.04 14.79
CA TRP A 83 -20.89 25.05 14.63
C TRP A 83 -20.39 26.28 13.87
N TRP A 84 -21.30 27.12 13.39
CA TRP A 84 -20.98 28.35 12.69
C TRP A 84 -21.19 29.55 13.61
N LYS A 85 -20.42 30.60 13.39
CA LYS A 85 -20.62 31.91 14.03
C LYS A 85 -20.61 33.00 12.97
N TRP A 86 -21.40 34.04 13.18
CA TRP A 86 -21.31 35.24 12.37
C TRP A 86 -20.05 36.03 12.76
N ASP A 87 -19.21 36.33 11.78
CA ASP A 87 -18.05 37.21 11.94
C ASP A 87 -18.40 38.61 11.41
N GLU A 88 -18.46 39.59 12.31
CA GLU A 88 -18.81 40.97 11.95
C GLU A 88 -17.72 41.66 11.10
N GLU A 89 -16.46 41.27 11.28
CA GLU A 89 -15.33 41.88 10.57
C GLU A 89 -15.27 41.39 9.12
N GLN A 90 -15.53 40.09 8.90
CA GLN A 90 -15.56 39.49 7.57
C GLN A 90 -16.94 39.53 6.91
N ASN A 91 -17.98 39.95 7.64
CA ASN A 91 -19.38 40.00 7.19
C ASN A 91 -19.85 38.68 6.57
N MET A 92 -19.48 37.57 7.21
CA MET A 92 -19.84 36.21 6.78
C MET A 92 -19.92 35.24 7.96
N SER A 93 -20.63 34.12 7.76
CA SER A 93 -20.58 32.99 8.70
C SER A 93 -19.27 32.23 8.53
N VAL A 94 -18.54 32.06 9.63
CA VAL A 94 -17.29 31.31 9.68
C VAL A 94 -17.44 30.09 10.59
N PRO A 95 -16.71 28.99 10.34
CA PRO A 95 -16.68 27.87 11.26
C PRO A 95 -16.16 28.32 12.63
N ALA A 96 -16.74 27.80 13.71
CA ALA A 96 -16.41 28.15 15.09
C ALA A 96 -15.86 26.96 15.89
N ARG A 97 -16.04 25.74 15.40
CA ARG A 97 -15.70 24.48 16.10
C ARG A 97 -15.03 23.49 15.16
N GLY A 98 -14.24 22.58 15.71
CA GLY A 98 -13.68 21.46 14.94
C GLY A 98 -12.81 21.86 13.74
N MET A 99 -12.18 23.04 13.78
CA MET A 99 -11.28 23.56 12.73
C MET A 99 -9.80 23.22 12.99
N GLY A 100 -9.52 22.30 13.91
CA GLY A 100 -8.15 22.01 14.31
C GLY A 100 -8.04 21.48 15.72
N LEU A 101 -6.79 21.23 16.09
CA LEU A 101 -6.40 20.84 17.44
C LEU A 101 -6.03 22.09 18.25
N SER A 102 -6.41 22.08 19.53
CA SER A 102 -6.01 23.17 20.44
C SER A 102 -4.50 23.12 20.69
N PRO A 103 -3.79 24.27 20.71
CA PRO A 103 -2.35 24.30 21.01
C PRO A 103 -2.02 23.63 22.33
N GLN A 104 -0.82 23.03 22.42
CA GLN A 104 -0.32 22.34 23.63
C GLN A 104 -1.25 21.24 24.18
N SER A 105 -2.15 20.72 23.35
CA SER A 105 -3.07 19.65 23.73
C SER A 105 -2.63 18.32 23.13
N ARG A 106 -2.90 17.24 23.85
CA ARG A 106 -2.77 15.86 23.34
C ARG A 106 -4.17 15.29 23.15
N TYR A 107 -4.39 14.68 21.99
CA TYR A 107 -5.62 13.97 21.67
C TYR A 107 -5.29 12.52 21.39
N ASN A 108 -6.11 11.62 21.90
CA ASN A 108 -5.97 10.19 21.72
C ASN A 108 -7.27 9.66 21.11
N PHE A 109 -7.14 9.00 19.97
CA PHE A 109 -8.24 8.37 19.28
C PHE A 109 -7.96 6.88 19.18
N ASP A 110 -8.79 6.08 19.81
CA ASP A 110 -8.79 4.63 19.61
C ASP A 110 -9.35 4.37 18.22
N GLU A 111 -8.66 3.54 17.44
CA GLU A 111 -9.05 3.12 16.08
C GLU A 111 -9.41 4.32 15.18
N VAL A 112 -8.43 4.93 14.52
CA VAL A 112 -8.64 6.00 13.53
C VAL A 112 -8.92 5.43 12.14
N PHE A 113 -8.21 4.36 11.79
CA PHE A 113 -8.40 3.60 10.57
C PHE A 113 -8.02 2.13 10.82
N ASN A 114 -8.54 1.24 10.00
CA ASN A 114 -8.20 -0.17 10.00
C ASN A 114 -7.28 -0.48 8.82
N VAL A 115 -6.28 -1.32 9.05
CA VAL A 115 -5.52 -1.97 7.99
C VAL A 115 -5.97 -3.42 7.91
N SER A 116 -6.31 -3.90 6.72
CA SER A 116 -6.80 -5.27 6.56
C SER A 116 -6.11 -6.06 5.45
N ASN A 117 -5.97 -7.36 5.67
CA ASN A 117 -5.34 -8.32 4.76
C ASN A 117 -6.40 -9.18 4.06
N HIS A 118 -7.15 -8.58 3.13
CA HIS A 118 -8.16 -9.33 2.37
C HIS A 118 -7.72 -9.70 0.95
N LEU A 119 -6.61 -9.12 0.47
CA LEU A 119 -6.23 -9.18 -0.94
C LEU A 119 -4.92 -9.94 -1.21
N TRP A 120 -4.13 -10.32 -0.18
CA TRP A 120 -2.89 -11.12 -0.35
C TRP A 120 -3.12 -12.63 -0.44
N GLU A 121 -4.09 -13.11 -1.22
CA GLU A 121 -4.20 -14.53 -1.65
C GLU A 121 -3.89 -15.63 -0.59
N GLN A 122 -4.33 -15.48 0.66
CA GLN A 122 -4.07 -16.41 1.79
C GLN A 122 -2.64 -16.39 2.39
N GLU A 123 -1.88 -15.32 2.19
CA GLU A 123 -0.59 -15.09 2.81
C GLU A 123 -0.69 -14.19 4.05
N THR A 124 -0.01 -14.56 5.13
CA THR A 124 0.20 -13.70 6.30
C THR A 124 1.13 -12.55 5.91
N ILE A 125 0.78 -11.33 6.30
CA ILE A 125 1.59 -10.14 6.00
C ILE A 125 2.15 -9.49 7.25
N VAL A 126 3.25 -8.77 7.09
CA VAL A 126 3.75 -7.80 8.06
C VAL A 126 3.42 -6.42 7.55
N VAL A 127 2.73 -5.63 8.37
CA VAL A 127 2.48 -4.22 8.12
C VAL A 127 3.45 -3.39 8.96
N ARG A 128 3.97 -2.31 8.40
CA ARG A 128 4.70 -1.26 9.10
C ARG A 128 4.05 0.09 8.86
N ILE A 129 3.90 0.87 9.92
CA ILE A 129 3.38 2.24 9.87
C ILE A 129 4.43 3.17 10.46
N THR A 130 4.82 4.20 9.70
CA THR A 130 5.78 5.21 10.16
C THR A 130 5.21 6.62 10.02
N SER A 131 5.49 7.45 11.01
CA SER A 131 5.21 8.89 10.99
C SER A 131 6.46 9.66 10.62
N SER A 132 6.34 10.67 9.77
CA SER A 132 7.42 11.61 9.49
C SER A 132 7.76 12.50 10.69
N ASP A 133 6.83 12.65 11.64
CA ASP A 133 7.04 13.35 12.92
C ASP A 133 6.41 12.56 14.08
N PRO A 134 7.17 11.64 14.70
CA PRO A 134 6.71 10.88 15.87
C PRO A 134 6.33 11.74 17.07
N GLY A 135 6.82 12.99 17.14
CA GLY A 135 6.50 13.93 18.21
C GLY A 135 5.12 14.56 18.06
N MET A 136 4.56 14.58 16.86
CA MET A 136 3.20 15.06 16.59
C MET A 136 2.19 13.94 16.36
N VAL A 137 2.61 12.86 15.68
CA VAL A 137 1.75 11.72 15.35
C VAL A 137 2.43 10.42 15.75
N SER A 138 1.81 9.67 16.65
CA SER A 138 2.28 8.36 17.11
C SER A 138 1.12 7.35 17.13
N PHE A 139 1.46 6.06 17.07
CA PHE A 139 0.49 4.96 16.91
C PHE A 139 0.49 4.01 18.10
N TYR A 140 -0.68 3.42 18.37
CA TYR A 140 -0.86 2.37 19.37
C TYR A 140 -2.06 1.48 19.00
N GLU A 141 -2.16 0.32 19.64
CA GLU A 141 -3.30 -0.58 19.48
C GLU A 141 -3.71 -1.20 20.83
N PRO A 142 -4.94 -0.94 21.34
CA PRO A 142 -5.35 -1.31 22.69
C PRO A 142 -5.23 -2.80 23.06
N ASN A 143 -5.34 -3.71 22.11
CA ASN A 143 -5.29 -5.16 22.34
C ASN A 143 -3.86 -5.73 22.35
N GLY A 144 -2.84 -4.90 22.10
CA GLY A 144 -1.43 -5.28 22.15
C GLY A 144 -0.94 -6.11 20.97
N MET A 145 -1.62 -6.05 19.83
CA MET A 145 -1.19 -6.74 18.60
C MET A 145 -0.10 -5.98 17.83
N MET A 146 0.14 -4.73 18.23
CA MET A 146 1.13 -3.83 17.64
C MET A 146 2.45 -3.84 18.41
N TYR A 147 3.57 -3.69 17.69
CA TYR A 147 4.91 -3.66 18.25
C TYR A 147 5.70 -2.46 17.72
N ASN A 148 6.61 -1.94 18.53
CA ASN A 148 7.64 -0.99 18.10
C ASN A 148 8.70 -1.73 17.28
N THR A 149 8.93 -1.26 16.05
CA THR A 149 9.90 -1.85 15.11
C THR A 149 11.33 -1.87 15.67
N ASN A 150 11.70 -0.96 16.57
CA ASN A 150 13.07 -0.75 17.05
C ASN A 150 13.35 -1.31 18.47
N GLY A 151 12.46 -2.13 19.03
CA GLY A 151 12.70 -2.68 20.38
C GLY A 151 11.68 -3.66 20.92
N GLY A 152 10.70 -4.11 20.11
CA GLY A 152 9.74 -5.15 20.50
C GLY A 152 8.72 -4.74 21.57
N GLY A 153 8.80 -3.53 22.13
CA GLY A 153 7.80 -3.02 23.06
C GLY A 153 6.44 -2.87 22.38
N GLN A 154 5.36 -3.14 23.11
CA GLN A 154 3.99 -3.07 22.59
C GLN A 154 3.38 -1.69 22.93
N PRO A 155 3.12 -0.82 21.93
CA PRO A 155 2.34 0.39 22.14
C PRO A 155 0.85 0.04 22.26
N TYR A 156 0.32 -0.06 23.48
CA TYR A 156 -1.09 -0.44 23.73
C TYR A 156 -1.97 0.70 24.23
N ASN A 157 -1.41 1.89 24.43
CA ASN A 157 -2.13 3.11 24.78
C ASN A 157 -1.32 4.35 24.35
N SER A 158 -1.91 5.54 24.49
CA SER A 158 -1.25 6.81 24.15
C SER A 158 0.10 7.01 24.85
N ASP A 159 0.22 6.67 26.13
CA ASP A 159 1.48 6.86 26.88
C ASP A 159 2.62 5.98 26.38
N THR A 160 2.29 4.92 25.65
CA THR A 160 3.23 3.99 25.01
C THR A 160 3.30 4.15 23.50
N ALA A 161 2.55 5.08 22.92
CA ALA A 161 2.46 5.28 21.48
C ALA A 161 3.82 5.67 20.89
N VAL A 162 4.12 5.17 19.69
CA VAL A 162 5.37 5.44 19.00
C VAL A 162 5.14 5.67 17.51
N GLY A 163 6.02 6.44 16.87
CA GLY A 163 5.88 6.79 15.45
C GLY A 163 6.40 5.75 14.46
N ASP A 164 6.86 4.58 14.90
CA ASP A 164 7.33 3.48 14.03
C ASP A 164 6.89 2.15 14.63
N VAL A 165 5.85 1.57 14.02
CA VAL A 165 5.18 0.37 14.52
C VAL A 165 5.05 -0.67 13.43
N CYS A 166 4.89 -1.91 13.84
CA CYS A 166 4.58 -3.02 12.97
C CYS A 166 3.61 -3.99 13.64
N PHE A 167 2.97 -4.84 12.83
CA PHE A 167 2.15 -5.96 13.28
C PHE A 167 1.98 -6.99 12.16
N TYR A 168 1.59 -8.21 12.54
CA TYR A 168 1.20 -9.26 11.60
C TYR A 168 -0.31 -9.21 11.37
N LEU A 169 -0.74 -9.55 10.14
CA LEU A 169 -2.13 -9.80 9.81
C LEU A 169 -2.25 -11.13 9.07
N GLU A 170 -3.05 -12.03 9.62
CA GLU A 170 -3.45 -13.25 8.91
C GLU A 170 -4.43 -12.94 7.76
N PRO A 171 -4.62 -13.85 6.81
CA PRO A 171 -5.61 -13.67 5.75
C PRO A 171 -7.03 -13.46 6.30
N GLY A 172 -7.66 -12.38 5.86
CA GLY A 172 -8.99 -11.94 6.30
C GLY A 172 -8.99 -11.17 7.63
N GLU A 173 -7.82 -10.92 8.23
CA GLU A 173 -7.71 -10.13 9.46
C GLU A 173 -7.67 -8.63 9.17
N ALA A 174 -8.15 -7.84 10.13
CA ALA A 174 -8.01 -6.40 10.16
C ALA A 174 -7.57 -5.96 11.55
N LEU A 175 -6.70 -4.95 11.61
CA LEU A 175 -6.29 -4.33 12.86
C LEU A 175 -6.61 -2.84 12.84
N GLY A 176 -7.28 -2.37 13.90
CA GLY A 176 -7.54 -0.96 14.13
C GLY A 176 -6.32 -0.24 14.67
N VAL A 177 -5.96 0.88 14.06
CA VAL A 177 -4.79 1.68 14.42
C VAL A 177 -5.25 2.88 15.23
N GLY A 178 -4.93 2.89 16.52
CA GLY A 178 -5.07 4.06 17.37
C GLY A 178 -3.99 5.10 17.11
N MET A 179 -4.31 6.36 17.34
CA MET A 179 -3.39 7.47 17.14
C MET A 179 -3.37 8.42 18.34
N GLU A 180 -2.16 8.85 18.68
CA GLU A 180 -1.94 10.03 19.50
C GLU A 180 -1.52 11.20 18.61
N LEU A 181 -2.19 12.34 18.83
CA LEU A 181 -1.87 13.61 18.21
C LEU A 181 -1.42 14.60 19.28
N ALA A 182 -0.20 15.10 19.15
CA ALA A 182 0.34 16.15 20.00
C ALA A 182 0.39 17.47 19.22
N ALA A 183 -0.50 18.39 19.56
CA ALA A 183 -0.60 19.68 18.90
C ALA A 183 0.59 20.58 19.23
N ALA A 184 1.07 21.32 18.23
CA ALA A 184 2.13 22.31 18.40
C ALA A 184 1.75 23.41 19.40
N ASN A 185 2.75 24.13 19.90
CA ASN A 185 2.54 25.30 20.77
C ASN A 185 2.18 26.58 20.00
N THR A 186 2.16 26.52 18.68
CA THR A 186 1.91 27.66 17.80
C THR A 186 0.73 27.36 16.88
N LEU A 187 0.00 28.40 16.51
CA LEU A 187 -1.03 28.30 15.48
C LEU A 187 -0.36 28.13 14.11
N GLY A 188 -0.97 27.32 13.24
CA GLY A 188 -0.48 27.07 11.89
C GLY A 188 -1.07 25.80 11.28
N SER A 189 -0.76 25.56 10.01
CA SER A 189 -0.99 24.28 9.35
C SER A 189 0.22 23.38 9.53
N TYR A 190 -0.02 22.11 9.80
CA TYR A 190 1.01 21.11 10.02
C TYR A 190 0.69 19.88 9.18
N ASP A 191 1.54 19.60 8.20
CA ASP A 191 1.39 18.45 7.32
C ASP A 191 2.35 17.36 7.77
N ILE A 192 1.81 16.22 8.19
CA ILE A 192 2.57 15.05 8.62
C ILE A 192 2.26 13.90 7.67
N ASN A 193 3.32 13.24 7.18
CA ASN A 193 3.17 12.08 6.32
C ASN A 193 3.17 10.81 7.17
N ILE A 194 2.15 9.96 6.94
CA ILE A 194 2.09 8.61 7.47
C ILE A 194 2.41 7.66 6.32
N THR A 195 3.44 6.84 6.46
CA THR A 195 3.80 5.82 5.47
C THR A 195 3.34 4.46 5.97
N ILE A 196 2.49 3.79 5.20
CA ILE A 196 2.07 2.40 5.46
C ILE A 196 2.73 1.50 4.42
N GLN A 197 3.37 0.44 4.88
CA GLN A 197 4.03 -0.53 4.03
C GLN A 197 3.62 -1.94 4.47
N ALA A 198 3.49 -2.85 3.52
CA ALA A 198 3.16 -4.24 3.80
C ALA A 198 3.97 -5.18 2.90
N TRP A 199 4.31 -6.35 3.45
CA TRP A 199 5.04 -7.41 2.76
C TRP A 199 4.51 -8.79 3.20
N PRO A 200 4.69 -9.86 2.41
CA PRO A 200 4.57 -11.21 2.93
C PRO A 200 5.47 -11.36 4.15
N ALA A 201 4.99 -12.04 5.19
CA ALA A 201 5.76 -12.24 6.42
C ALA A 201 7.12 -12.91 6.17
N SER A 202 7.20 -13.78 5.17
CA SER A 202 8.42 -14.51 4.76
C SER A 202 9.46 -13.63 4.05
N GLU A 203 9.07 -12.46 3.53
CA GLU A 203 9.91 -11.57 2.73
C GLU A 203 10.07 -10.17 3.37
N ALA A 204 9.45 -9.96 4.54
CA ALA A 204 9.48 -8.67 5.21
C ALA A 204 10.92 -8.24 5.55
N PRO A 205 11.32 -6.99 5.24
CA PRO A 205 12.65 -6.48 5.54
C PRO A 205 12.83 -6.09 7.01
N ILE A 206 11.86 -6.42 7.86
CA ILE A 206 11.82 -6.14 9.29
C ILE A 206 11.37 -7.39 10.04
N GLU A 207 11.83 -7.54 11.28
CA GLU A 207 11.24 -8.50 12.22
C GLU A 207 10.29 -7.74 13.15
N CYS A 208 9.04 -8.16 13.19
CA CYS A 208 8.05 -7.51 14.03
C CYS A 208 7.86 -8.26 15.35
N GLY A 209 7.91 -7.54 16.49
CA GLY A 209 7.74 -8.15 17.81
C GLY A 209 8.90 -9.04 18.26
N GLY A 210 10.08 -8.91 17.64
CA GLY A 210 11.27 -9.69 17.94
C GLY A 210 11.88 -9.34 19.31
N GLY A 211 11.75 -10.27 20.25
CA GLY A 211 12.56 -10.41 21.47
C GLY A 211 12.88 -11.88 21.69
#